data_AF-A0A966BS27-F1
#
_entry.id   AF-A0A966BS27-F1
#
_cell.length_a   1.000
_cell.length_b   1.000
_cell.length_c   1.000
_cell.angle_alpha   90.00
_cell.angle_beta   90.00
_cell.angle_gamma   90.00
#
_symmetry.space_group_name_H-M   'P 1'
#
loop_
_entity.id
_entity.type
_entity.pdbx_description
1 polymer ?
#
loop_
_entity_poly.entity_id
_entity_poly.type
_entity_poly.pdbx_seq_one_letter_code
_entity_poly.pdbx_strand_id
1 'polypeptide(L)'
;IACVSPGPIDTGFIMDDIDAVSNLTLSQPMSTAEQVAQAIVALVDGGALDLPMPRISGYLTTLSYLFPALGRALRPMLEKKGRRTRERLKRERG
;
A
#
# COMPACT_ATOMS: atom_id res chain seq x y z
N ILE A 1 -7.88 1.19 22.37
CA ILE A 1 -7.74 0.38 21.14
C ILE A 1 -7.19 1.32 20.07
N ALA A 2 -6.08 0.95 19.42
CA ALA A 2 -5.45 1.74 18.36
C ALA A 2 -5.31 0.87 17.09
N CYS A 3 -5.35 1.49 15.91
CA CYS A 3 -5.32 0.80 14.62
C CYS A 3 -4.11 1.24 13.78
N VAL A 4 -3.44 0.26 13.14
CA VAL A 4 -2.48 0.53 12.06
C VAL A 4 -3.12 0.04 10.76
N SER A 5 -3.17 0.90 9.76
CA SER A 5 -3.73 0.59 8.45
C SER A 5 -2.62 0.60 7.39
N PRO A 6 -1.88 -0.51 7.22
CA PRO A 6 -0.84 -0.60 6.23
C PRO A 6 -1.40 -0.85 4.83
N GLY A 7 -0.68 -0.34 3.83
CA GLY A 7 -0.78 -0.78 2.45
C GLY A 7 -0.22 -2.21 2.29
N PRO A 8 0.14 -2.63 1.06
CA PRO A 8 0.70 -3.95 0.86
C PRO A 8 1.99 -4.12 1.68
N ILE A 9 2.15 -5.29 2.31
CA ILE A 9 3.28 -5.62 3.18
C ILE A 9 4.16 -6.66 2.48
N ASP A 10 5.47 -6.42 2.49
CA ASP A 10 6.46 -7.35 1.97
C ASP A 10 6.53 -8.62 2.83
N THR A 11 5.68 -9.59 2.50
CA THR A 11 5.52 -10.87 3.18
C THR A 11 5.35 -11.97 2.13
N GLY A 12 5.53 -13.24 2.53
CA GLY A 12 5.31 -14.40 1.65
C GLY A 12 3.92 -14.42 1.00
N PHE A 13 2.89 -13.91 1.68
CA PHE A 13 1.54 -13.81 1.12
C PHE A 13 1.45 -13.01 -0.20
N ILE A 14 2.22 -11.93 -0.33
CA ILE A 14 2.27 -11.11 -1.55
C ILE A 14 3.41 -11.58 -2.47
N MET A 15 4.54 -11.97 -1.89
CA MET A 15 5.76 -12.21 -2.67
C MET A 15 5.79 -13.59 -3.31
N ASP A 16 5.26 -14.61 -2.66
CA ASP A 16 5.27 -15.99 -3.17
C ASP A 16 4.25 -16.17 -4.31
N ASP A 17 3.20 -15.32 -4.34
CA ASP A 17 2.16 -15.30 -5.39
C ASP A 17 1.96 -13.89 -5.96
N ILE A 18 3.06 -13.22 -6.29
CA ILE A 18 3.05 -11.84 -6.81
C ILE A 18 2.22 -11.70 -8.10
N ASP A 19 2.01 -12.80 -8.82
CA ASP A 19 1.26 -12.79 -10.06
C ASP A 19 -0.25 -12.69 -9.88
N ALA A 20 -0.79 -13.29 -8.82
CA ALA A 20 -2.20 -13.16 -8.45
C ALA A 20 -2.53 -11.78 -7.86
N VAL A 21 -1.55 -11.02 -7.37
CA VAL A 21 -1.76 -9.72 -6.71
C VAL A 21 -2.04 -8.62 -7.74
N SER A 22 -3.14 -7.88 -7.59
CA SER A 22 -3.52 -6.85 -8.55
C SER A 22 -2.43 -5.77 -8.75
N ASN A 23 -2.30 -5.28 -9.99
CA ASN A 23 -1.39 -4.16 -10.28
C ASN A 23 -1.77 -2.91 -9.48
N LEU A 24 -3.05 -2.70 -9.19
CA LEU A 24 -3.47 -1.56 -8.38
C LEU A 24 -2.91 -1.65 -6.94
N THR A 25 -2.92 -2.83 -6.34
CA THR A 25 -2.27 -3.10 -5.05
C THR A 25 -0.78 -2.78 -5.10
N LEU A 26 -0.08 -3.28 -6.13
CA LEU A 26 1.37 -3.05 -6.33
C LEU A 26 1.73 -1.62 -6.76
N SER A 27 0.73 -0.78 -7.08
CA SER A 27 0.94 0.64 -7.34
C SER A 27 1.13 1.45 -6.07
N GLN A 28 0.66 0.90 -4.94
CA GLN A 28 0.82 1.47 -3.61
C GLN A 28 2.25 1.20 -3.09
N PRO A 29 2.81 2.06 -2.24
CA PRO A 29 4.10 1.80 -1.61
C PRO A 29 4.02 0.56 -0.70
N MET A 30 5.01 -0.32 -0.81
CA MET A 30 5.15 -1.50 0.03
C MET A 30 5.71 -1.10 1.40
N SER A 31 5.15 -1.67 2.46
CA SER A 31 5.70 -1.56 3.83
C SER A 31 6.41 -2.86 4.21
N THR A 32 7.44 -2.79 5.04
CA THR A 32 8.05 -4.01 5.62
C THR A 32 7.34 -4.42 6.91
N ALA A 33 7.49 -5.67 7.32
CA ALA A 33 6.96 -6.16 8.59
C ALA A 33 7.51 -5.34 9.78
N GLU A 34 8.80 -4.97 9.74
CA GLU A 34 9.46 -4.15 10.75
C GLU A 34 8.87 -2.75 10.81
N GLN A 35 8.58 -2.13 9.67
CA GLN A 35 7.93 -0.81 9.64
C GLN A 35 6.54 -0.85 10.27
N VAL A 36 5.77 -1.90 10.01
CA VAL A 36 4.44 -2.10 10.63
C VAL A 36 4.58 -2.34 12.13
N ALA A 37 5.54 -3.15 12.56
CA ALA A 37 5.81 -3.39 13.98
C ALA A 37 6.20 -2.09 14.72
N GLN A 38 7.07 -1.28 14.13
CA GLN A 38 7.45 0.03 14.69
C GLN A 38 6.25 0.98 14.79
N ALA A 39 5.38 0.99 13.79
CA ALA A 39 4.16 1.78 13.82
C ALA A 39 3.20 1.35 14.95
N ILE A 40 3.10 0.04 15.23
CA ILE A 40 2.31 -0.47 16.35
C ILE A 40 2.89 0.03 17.68
N VAL A 41 4.21 -0.10 17.89
CA VAL A 41 4.86 0.37 19.12
C VAL A 41 4.67 1.88 19.30
N ALA A 42 4.82 2.67 18.24
CA ALA A 42 4.61 4.11 18.28
C ALA A 42 3.17 4.51 18.68
N LEU A 43 2.16 3.72 18.31
CA LEU A 43 0.77 3.96 18.72
C LEU A 43 0.53 3.65 20.21
N VAL A 44 1.25 2.66 20.77
CA VAL A 44 1.16 2.33 22.20
C VAL A 44 1.68 3.49 23.04
N ASP A 45 2.80 4.10 22.64
CA ASP A 45 3.44 5.18 23.39
C ASP A 45 2.84 6.57 23.11
N GLY A 46 2.25 6.78 21.93
CA GLY A 46 1.92 8.12 21.41
C GLY A 46 0.48 8.61 21.61
N GLY A 47 -0.43 7.78 22.14
CA GLY A 47 -1.84 8.15 22.38
C GLY A 47 -2.70 8.38 21.13
N ALA A 48 -2.14 8.23 19.92
CA ALA A 48 -2.90 8.24 18.68
C ALA A 48 -3.73 6.96 18.54
N LEU A 49 -4.92 7.07 17.94
CA LEU A 49 -5.83 5.94 17.78
C LEU A 49 -5.79 5.33 16.37
N ASP A 50 -5.21 6.03 15.39
CA ASP A 50 -5.11 5.55 14.00
C ASP A 50 -3.83 6.05 13.32
N LEU A 51 -3.13 5.17 12.62
CA LEU A 51 -1.94 5.48 11.84
C LEU A 51 -1.98 4.80 10.46
N PRO A 52 -2.31 5.54 9.39
CA PRO A 52 -2.27 5.02 8.03
C PRO A 52 -0.84 5.00 7.46
N MET A 53 -0.45 3.88 6.87
CA MET A 53 0.84 3.69 6.21
C MET A 53 0.64 3.26 4.77
N PRO A 54 1.01 4.05 3.73
CA PRO A 54 1.54 5.41 3.73
C PRO A 54 0.43 6.47 3.64
N ARG A 55 0.65 7.63 4.30
CA ARG A 55 -0.31 8.76 4.35
C ARG A 55 -0.84 9.19 2.97
N ILE A 56 -0.04 9.06 1.90
CA ILE A 56 -0.40 9.45 0.53
C ILE A 56 -1.49 8.54 -0.09
N SER A 57 -1.53 7.25 0.26
CA SER A 57 -2.57 6.34 -0.25
C SER A 57 -3.96 6.69 0.31
N GLY A 58 -4.03 7.24 1.52
CA GLY A 58 -5.28 7.73 2.11
C GLY A 58 -5.89 8.88 1.31
N TYR A 59 -5.07 9.85 0.88
CA TYR A 59 -5.55 11.01 0.09
C TYR A 59 -6.10 10.61 -1.28
N LEU A 60 -5.46 9.65 -1.97
CA LEU A 60 -5.96 9.15 -3.24
C LEU A 60 -7.34 8.50 -3.09
N THR A 61 -7.54 7.76 -2.00
CA THR A 61 -8.83 7.11 -1.69
C THR A 61 -9.90 8.17 -1.47
N THR A 62 -9.64 9.16 -0.61
CA THR A 62 -10.58 10.27 -0.35
C THR A 62 -10.90 11.07 -1.61
N LEU A 63 -9.91 11.37 -2.45
CA LEU A 63 -10.10 12.10 -3.69
C LEU A 63 -10.94 11.31 -4.71
N SER A 64 -10.69 10.00 -4.82
CA SER A 64 -11.47 9.12 -5.69
C SER A 64 -12.93 8.96 -5.22
N TYR A 65 -13.15 9.00 -3.90
CA TYR A 65 -14.48 8.97 -3.29
C TYR A 65 -15.26 10.26 -3.59
N LEU A 66 -14.65 11.43 -3.37
CA LEU A 66 -15.29 12.73 -3.61
C LEU A 66 -15.45 13.05 -5.10
N PHE A 67 -14.55 12.55 -5.96
CA PHE A 67 -14.57 12.80 -7.41
C PHE A 67 -14.39 11.50 -8.20
N PRO A 68 -15.46 10.70 -8.39
CA PRO A 68 -15.38 9.38 -9.05
C PRO A 68 -14.83 9.42 -10.48
N ALA A 69 -15.05 10.52 -11.21
CA ALA A 69 -14.50 10.72 -12.55
C ALA A 69 -12.96 10.84 -12.53
N LEU A 70 -12.41 11.56 -11.54
CA LEU A 70 -10.97 11.71 -11.37
C LEU A 70 -10.32 10.38 -10.95
N GLY A 71 -10.97 9.63 -10.05
CA GLY A 71 -10.53 8.27 -9.70
C GLY A 71 -10.44 7.34 -10.92
N ARG A 72 -11.45 7.36 -11.80
CA ARG A 72 -11.44 6.59 -13.05
C ARG A 72 -10.31 7.03 -14.00
N ALA A 73 -10.02 8.33 -14.07
CA ALA A 73 -8.93 8.85 -14.91
C ALA A 73 -7.54 8.45 -14.39
N LEU A 74 -7.33 8.39 -13.07
CA LEU A 74 -6.05 8.03 -12.45
C LEU A 74 -5.78 6.52 -12.47
N ARG A 75 -6.83 5.69 -12.49
CA ARG A 75 -6.74 4.22 -12.48
C ARG A 75 -5.76 3.64 -13.52
N PRO A 76 -5.81 3.97 -14.82
CA PRO A 76 -4.88 3.41 -15.81
C PRO A 76 -3.41 3.75 -15.51
N MET A 77 -3.13 4.94 -14.96
CA MET A 77 -1.78 5.34 -14.57
C MET A 77 -1.27 4.50 -13.39
N LEU A 78 -2.12 4.27 -12.39
CA LEU A 78 -1.81 3.44 -11.23
C LEU A 78 -1.57 1.98 -11.64
N GLU A 79 -2.40 1.44 -12.53
CA GLU A 79 -2.18 0.08 -13.05
C GLU A 79 -0.86 -0.03 -13.83
N LYS A 80 -0.50 0.99 -14.61
CA LYS A 80 0.80 1.04 -15.30
C LYS A 80 1.97 1.11 -14.30
N LYS A 81 1.83 1.87 -13.22
CA LYS A 81 2.81 1.93 -12.13
C LYS A 81 2.95 0.55 -11.47
N GLY A 82 1.84 -0.10 -11.14
CA GLY A 82 1.80 -1.43 -10.56
C GLY A 82 2.52 -2.49 -11.37
N ARG A 83 2.29 -2.51 -12.69
CA ARG A 83 2.99 -3.43 -13.61
C ARG A 83 4.51 -3.27 -13.54
N ARG A 84 4.99 -2.02 -13.55
CA ARG A 84 6.43 -1.73 -13.42
C ARG A 84 6.99 -2.19 -12.07
N THR A 85 6.25 -1.97 -10.99
CA THR A 85 6.63 -2.46 -9.65
C THR A 85 6.73 -3.98 -9.63
N ARG A 86 5.75 -4.69 -10.21
CA ARG A 86 5.76 -6.16 -10.32
C ARG A 86 7.00 -6.65 -11.04
N GLU A 87 7.30 -6.10 -12.22
CA GLU A 87 8.47 -6.48 -13.01
C GLU A 87 9.78 -6.24 -12.25
N ARG A 88 9.88 -5.12 -11.53
CA ARG A 88 11.05 -4.84 -10.68
C ARG A 88 11.19 -5.86 -9.56
N LEU A 89 10.12 -6.11 -8.78
CA LEU A 89 10.15 -7.05 -7.66
C LEU A 89 10.49 -8.48 -8.10
N LYS A 90 10.01 -8.90 -9.27
CA LYS A 90 10.39 -10.19 -9.87
C LYS A 90 11.88 -10.26 -10.22
N ARG A 91 12.46 -9.19 -10.77
CA ARG A 91 13.90 -9.13 -11.11
C ARG A 91 14.81 -9.11 -9.88
N GLU A 92 14.34 -8.51 -8.79
CA GLU A 92 15.10 -8.45 -7.53
C GLU A 92 15.11 -9.78 -6.77
N ARG A 93 14.19 -10.70 -7.09
CA ARG A 93 13.99 -11.98 -6.37
C ARG A 93 14.23 -13.25 -7.21
N GLY A 94 14.39 -13.11 -8.53
CA GLY A 94 14.76 -14.19 -9.44
C GLY A 94 16.27 -14.26 -9.64
#